data_AF-A0A6M0MAL6-F1
#
_entry.id   AF-A0A6M0MAL6-F1
#
_cell.length_a   1.000
_cell.length_b   1.000
_cell.length_c   1.000
_cell.angle_alpha   90.00
_cell.angle_beta   90.00
_cell.angle_gamma   90.00
#
_symmetry.space_group_name_H-M   'P 1'
#
loop_
_entity.id
_entity.type
_entity.pdbx_description
1 polymer ?
#
loop_
_entity_poly.entity_id
_entity_poly.type
_entity_poly.pdbx_seq_one_letter_code
_entity_poly.pdbx_strand_id
1 'polypeptide(L)'
;TYIKIKGRWHYLYRAIDADGLTLDIWLRKKRDTQAAYAFLKRLHKQFGQPRVIVTDKAPSIGSAFRKLQSNGLYTKTEHRTVKYLNNLIEQDHRPIKRRNKFYRSL
;
A
#
# COMPACT_ATOMS: atom_id res chain seq x y z
N THR A 1 -3.96 4.20 -2.95
CA THR A 1 -4.69 5.03 -3.96
C THR A 1 -6.16 5.16 -3.57
N TYR A 2 -6.89 6.19 -4.02
CA TYR A 2 -8.34 6.29 -3.77
C TYR A 2 -9.15 5.59 -4.87
N ILE A 3 -10.16 4.82 -4.48
CA ILE A 3 -11.12 4.15 -5.37
C ILE A 3 -12.56 4.47 -4.93
N LYS A 4 -13.49 4.49 -5.89
CA LYS A 4 -14.90 4.78 -5.62
C LYS A 4 -15.70 3.46 -5.58
N ILE A 5 -16.34 3.19 -4.45
CA ILE A 5 -17.14 1.98 -4.20
C ILE A 5 -18.53 2.44 -3.78
N LYS A 6 -19.57 2.00 -4.49
CA LYS A 6 -20.97 2.41 -4.26
C LYS A 6 -21.12 3.94 -4.05
N GLY A 7 -20.46 4.73 -4.90
CA GLY A 7 -20.51 6.19 -4.84
C GLY A 7 -19.59 6.86 -3.81
N ARG A 8 -18.93 6.10 -2.93
CA ARG A 8 -18.10 6.62 -1.84
C ARG A 8 -16.61 6.37 -2.08
N TRP A 9 -15.78 7.39 -1.81
CA TRP A 9 -14.32 7.28 -1.91
C TRP A 9 -13.75 6.49 -0.74
N HIS A 10 -12.86 5.56 -1.06
CA HIS A 10 -12.12 4.73 -0.11
C HIS A 10 -10.65 4.72 -0.48
N TYR A 11 -9.79 4.62 0.52
CA TYR A 11 -8.36 4.44 0.32
C TYR A 11 -8.02 2.94 0.23
N LEU A 12 -7.37 2.57 -0.86
CA LEU A 12 -6.86 1.23 -1.12
C LEU A 12 -5.35 1.21 -0.83
N TYR A 13 -4.96 0.51 0.22
CA TYR A 13 -3.58 0.05 0.41
C TYR A 13 -3.38 -1.21 -0.43
N ARG A 14 -2.23 -1.31 -1.08
CA ARG A 14 -1.87 -2.46 -1.88
C ARG A 14 -0.37 -2.68 -1.80
N ALA A 15 0.04 -3.93 -1.73
CA ALA A 15 1.41 -4.36 -1.84
C ALA A 15 1.54 -5.30 -3.04
N ILE A 16 2.59 -5.07 -3.81
CA ILE A 16 3.01 -5.94 -4.90
C ILE A 16 4.48 -6.30 -4.68
N ASP A 17 4.91 -7.44 -5.20
CA ASP A 17 6.33 -7.78 -5.27
C ASP A 17 7.02 -7.16 -6.50
N ALA A 18 8.28 -7.53 -6.72
CA ALA A 18 9.08 -7.03 -7.82
C ALA A 18 8.58 -7.51 -9.19
N ASP A 19 7.90 -8.66 -9.25
CA ASP A 19 7.34 -9.26 -10.47
C ASP A 19 5.93 -8.73 -10.77
N GLY A 20 5.40 -7.85 -9.90
CA GLY A 20 4.08 -7.25 -10.03
C GLY A 20 2.95 -8.13 -9.48
N LEU A 21 3.25 -9.25 -8.82
CA LEU A 21 2.25 -10.07 -8.18
C LEU A 21 1.71 -9.34 -6.95
N THR A 22 0.39 -9.40 -6.77
CA THR A 22 -0.24 -8.77 -5.61
C THR A 22 -0.03 -9.63 -4.38
N LEU A 23 0.73 -9.10 -3.42
CA LEU A 23 0.94 -9.72 -2.12
C LEU A 23 -0.27 -9.52 -1.22
N ASP A 24 -0.85 -8.31 -1.24
CA ASP A 24 -1.93 -7.97 -0.33
C ASP A 24 -2.70 -6.71 -0.74
N ILE A 25 -3.97 -6.63 -0.34
CA ILE A 25 -4.87 -5.49 -0.53
C ILE A 25 -5.62 -5.19 0.77
N TRP A 26 -5.73 -3.90 1.11
CA TRP A 26 -6.55 -3.47 2.24
C TRP A 26 -7.31 -2.18 1.95
N LEU A 27 -8.63 -2.25 2.06
CA LEU A 27 -9.54 -1.12 1.86
C LEU A 27 -9.85 -0.41 3.20
N ARG A 28 -9.77 0.91 3.21
CA ARG A 28 -10.12 1.77 4.35
C ARG A 28 -10.94 2.98 3.89
N LYS A 29 -11.75 3.55 4.79
CA LYS A 29 -12.53 4.76 4.48
C LYS A 29 -11.64 5.99 4.27
N LYS A 30 -10.53 6.07 5.01
CA LYS A 30 -9.60 7.20 4.98
C LYS A 30 -8.17 6.69 4.91
N ARG A 31 -7.27 7.56 4.44
CA ARG A 31 -5.82 7.38 4.55
C ARG A 31 -5.38 7.89 5.93
N ASP A 32 -4.90 7.00 6.78
CA ASP A 32 -4.40 7.35 8.11
C ASP A 32 -3.13 6.56 8.46
N THR A 33 -2.34 7.09 9.40
CA THR A 33 -1.05 6.52 9.82
C THR A 33 -1.22 5.17 10.52
N GLN A 34 -2.31 4.97 11.27
CA GLN A 34 -2.55 3.73 12.00
C GLN A 34 -2.87 2.57 11.05
N ALA A 35 -3.68 2.82 10.02
CA ALA A 35 -3.99 1.89 8.95
C ALA A 35 -2.72 1.53 8.15
N ALA A 36 -1.90 2.53 7.80
CA ALA A 36 -0.62 2.28 7.13
C ALA A 36 0.32 1.42 8.00
N TYR A 37 0.40 1.71 9.31
CA TYR A 37 1.18 0.95 10.27
C TYR A 37 0.72 -0.51 10.36
N ALA A 38 -0.58 -0.72 10.51
CA ALA A 38 -1.15 -2.07 10.59
C ALA A 38 -0.93 -2.84 9.28
N PHE A 39 -1.02 -2.17 8.13
CA PHE A 39 -0.84 -2.81 6.83
C PHE A 39 0.59 -3.29 6.65
N LEU A 40 1.56 -2.41 6.89
CA LEU A 40 2.98 -2.76 6.84
C LEU A 40 3.31 -3.83 7.89
N LYS A 41 2.83 -3.72 9.13
CA LYS A 41 3.05 -4.78 10.14
C LYS A 41 2.50 -6.14 9.70
N ARG A 42 1.33 -6.18 9.05
CA ARG A 42 0.76 -7.41 8.49
C ARG A 42 1.66 -8.00 7.41
N LEU A 43 2.13 -7.18 6.48
CA LEU A 43 3.06 -7.61 5.43
C LEU A 43 4.36 -8.17 6.01
N HIS A 44 4.93 -7.49 7.02
CA HIS A 44 6.13 -7.99 7.69
C HIS A 44 5.90 -9.36 8.32
N LYS A 45 4.76 -9.56 8.99
CA LYS A 45 4.44 -10.84 9.63
C LYS A 45 4.29 -11.97 8.60
N GLN A 46 3.76 -11.67 7.41
CA GLN A 46 3.46 -12.67 6.40
C GLN A 46 4.64 -12.97 5.47
N PHE A 47 5.39 -11.95 5.07
CA PHE A 47 6.43 -12.05 4.04
C PHE A 47 7.84 -11.76 4.59
N GLY A 48 7.96 -11.46 5.88
CA GLY A 48 9.21 -11.10 6.52
C GLY A 48 9.69 -9.70 6.13
N GLN A 49 11.00 -9.51 6.21
CA GLN A 49 11.64 -8.23 5.97
C GLN A 49 12.20 -8.14 4.55
N PRO A 50 11.65 -7.29 3.67
CA PRO A 50 12.23 -7.05 2.36
C PRO A 50 13.50 -6.19 2.47
N ARG A 51 14.37 -6.28 1.45
CA ARG A 51 15.54 -5.41 1.32
C ARG A 51 15.15 -3.96 1.06
N VAL A 52 14.14 -3.74 0.20
CA VAL A 52 13.67 -2.41 -0.20
C VAL A 52 12.16 -2.38 -0.15
N ILE A 53 11.59 -1.29 0.39
CA ILE A 53 10.18 -0.95 0.26
C ILE A 53 10.06 0.36 -0.50
N VAL A 54 9.17 0.37 -1.49
CA VAL A 54 8.86 1.56 -2.27
C VAL A 54 7.42 1.97 -2.00
N THR A 55 7.23 3.24 -1.63
CA THR A 55 5.89 3.79 -1.38
C THR A 55 5.70 5.11 -2.09
N ASP A 56 4.45 5.56 -2.13
CA ASP A 56 4.15 6.95 -2.47
C ASP A 56 4.71 7.90 -1.39
N LYS A 57 4.74 9.20 -1.72
CA LYS A 57 5.18 10.26 -0.80
C LYS A 57 4.13 10.62 0.25
N ALA A 58 3.19 9.73 0.58
CA ALA A 58 2.18 10.03 1.60
C ALA A 58 2.82 10.13 2.99
N PRO A 59 2.64 11.26 3.73
CA PRO A 59 3.20 11.43 5.06
C PRO A 59 2.78 10.33 6.05
N SER A 60 1.54 9.82 5.91
CA SER A 60 1.02 8.74 6.75
C SER A 60 1.81 7.44 6.62
N ILE A 61 2.30 7.11 5.43
CA ILE A 61 3.07 5.89 5.19
C ILE A 61 4.49 6.05 5.73
N GLY A 62 5.12 7.21 5.48
CA GLY A 62 6.45 7.50 6.02
C GLY A 62 6.48 7.50 7.56
N SER A 63 5.47 8.11 8.21
CA SER A 63 5.35 8.09 9.67
C SER A 63 5.09 6.70 10.22
N ALA A 64 4.26 5.90 9.55
CA ALA A 64 4.02 4.51 9.93
C ALA A 64 5.27 3.64 9.82
N PHE A 65 6.03 3.79 8.73
CA PHE A 65 7.27 3.06 8.50
C PHE A 65 8.33 3.39 9.57
N ARG A 66 8.55 4.68 9.86
CA ARG A 66 9.46 5.10 10.93
C ARG A 66 9.08 4.54 12.30
N LYS A 67 7.78 4.50 12.63
CA LYS A 67 7.29 3.88 13.87
C LYS A 67 7.50 2.36 13.91
N LEU A 68 7.48 1.68 12.77
CA LEU A 68 7.79 0.25 12.70
C LEU A 68 9.28 -0.01 12.90
N GLN A 69 10.14 0.85 12.34
CA GLN A 69 11.58 0.81 12.56
C GLN A 69 11.96 1.01 14.03
N SER A 70 11.34 1.98 14.71
CA SER A 70 11.55 2.16 16.16
C SER A 70 11.10 0.95 16.98
N ASN A 71 10.18 0.14 16.46
CA ASN A 71 9.68 -1.08 17.09
C ASN A 71 10.46 -2.34 16.65
N GLY A 72 11.60 -2.19 15.99
CA GLY A 72 12.47 -3.30 15.58
C GLY A 72 12.07 -4.00 14.28
N LEU A 73 11.08 -3.49 13.54
CA LEU A 73 10.66 -4.04 12.25
C LEU A 73 11.25 -3.22 11.10
N TYR A 74 11.62 -3.85 9.99
CA TYR A 74 12.18 -3.14 8.81
C TYR A 74 13.51 -2.41 9.10
N THR A 75 14.28 -2.88 10.07
CA THR A 75 15.54 -2.24 10.51
C THR A 75 16.64 -2.26 9.45
N LYS A 76 16.62 -3.26 8.55
CA LYS A 76 17.55 -3.39 7.41
C LYS A 76 16.86 -3.11 6.07
N THR A 77 15.65 -2.54 6.10
CA THR A 77 14.88 -2.25 4.89
C THR A 77 15.13 -0.81 4.47
N GLU A 78 15.58 -0.63 3.24
CA GLU A 78 15.68 0.69 2.63
C GLU A 78 14.29 1.18 2.20
N HIS A 79 13.87 2.34 2.69
CA HIS A 79 12.61 2.96 2.28
C HIS A 79 12.85 4.00 1.20
N ARG A 80 12.27 3.78 0.02
CA ARG A 80 12.38 4.67 -1.12
C ARG A 80 11.04 5.28 -1.48
N THR A 81 11.05 6.55 -1.88
CA THR A 81 9.87 7.26 -2.39
C THR A 81 10.06 7.62 -3.87
N VAL A 82 10.14 6.60 -4.72
CA VAL A 82 10.41 6.78 -6.16
C VAL A 82 9.10 6.93 -6.93
N LYS A 83 8.88 8.10 -7.54
CA LYS A 83 7.69 8.40 -8.35
C LYS A 83 7.49 7.39 -9.50
N TYR A 84 8.56 6.95 -10.16
CA TYR A 84 8.48 6.03 -11.30
C TYR A 84 7.91 4.65 -10.94
N LEU A 85 8.33 4.06 -9.82
CA LEU A 85 7.79 2.76 -9.37
C LEU A 85 6.35 2.89 -8.86
N ASN A 86 5.98 4.06 -8.32
CA ASN A 86 4.58 4.38 -8.08
C ASN A 86 3.78 4.46 -9.37
N ASN A 87 4.36 4.93 -10.49
CA ASN A 87 3.69 4.91 -11.79
C ASN A 87 3.43 3.48 -12.31
N LEU A 88 4.28 2.50 -11.99
CA LEU A 88 4.05 1.09 -12.33
C LEU A 88 2.84 0.54 -11.56
N ILE A 89 2.79 0.82 -10.25
CA ILE A 89 1.63 0.52 -9.40
C ILE A 89 0.37 1.25 -9.92
N GLU A 90 0.51 2.51 -10.37
CA GLU A 90 -0.58 3.28 -10.97
C GLU A 90 -1.03 2.78 -12.34
N GLN A 91 -0.12 2.27 -13.18
CA GLN A 91 -0.48 1.63 -14.44
C GLN A 91 -1.24 0.33 -14.19
N ASP A 92 -0.81 -0.46 -13.21
CA ASP A 92 -1.54 -1.64 -12.77
C ASP A 92 -2.91 -1.31 -12.14
N HIS A 93 -3.13 -0.05 -11.71
CA HIS A 93 -4.47 0.40 -11.32
C HIS A 93 -5.43 0.60 -12.49
N ARG A 94 -4.96 0.69 -13.75
CA ARG A 94 -5.84 0.96 -14.91
C ARG A 94 -6.89 -0.13 -15.13
N PRO A 95 -6.58 -1.44 -15.07
CA PRO A 95 -7.57 -2.50 -15.14
C PRO A 95 -8.59 -2.48 -14.00
N ILE A 96 -8.15 -2.20 -12.76
CA ILE A 96 -9.00 -2.15 -11.57
C ILE A 96 -9.99 -0.98 -11.66
N LYS A 97 -9.52 0.20 -12.09
CA LYS A 97 -10.39 1.37 -12.32
C LYS A 97 -11.36 1.16 -13.49
N ARG A 98 -10.96 0.41 -14.53
CA ARG A 98 -11.83 0.03 -15.65
C ARG A 98 -12.90 -1.00 -15.24
N ARG A 99 -12.57 -1.94 -14.33
CA ARG A 99 -13.51 -2.92 -13.73
C ARG A 99 -14.38 -2.31 -12.61
N ASN A 100 -14.93 -1.12 -12.82
CA ASN A 100 -15.94 -0.51 -11.93
C ASN A 100 -17.24 -1.34 -11.76
N LYS A 101 -17.40 -2.48 -12.47
CA LYS A 101 -18.50 -3.42 -12.26
C LYS A 101 -18.34 -4.30 -11.01
N PHE A 102 -17.12 -4.66 -10.60
CA PHE A 102 -16.90 -5.62 -9.49
C PHE A 102 -17.12 -5.00 -8.10
N TYR A 103 -16.83 -3.70 -7.96
CA TYR A 103 -17.03 -2.95 -6.70
C TYR A 103 -18.42 -2.32 -6.55
N ARG A 104 -19.34 -2.56 -7.49
CA ARG A 104 -20.75 -2.19 -7.33
C ARG A 104 -21.54 -3.23 -6.54
N SER A 105 -21.10 -4.49 -6.53
CA SER A 105 -21.77 -5.61 -5.88
C SER A 105 -21.29 -5.95 -4.46
N LEU A 106 -20.18 -5.34 -3.99
CA LEU A 106 -19.75 -5.34 -2.57
C LEU A 106 -20.33 -4.13 -1.84
#